data_AF-A0A222WTI9-F1
#
_entry.id   AF-A0A222WTI9-F1
#
_cell.length_a   1.000
_cell.length_b   1.000
_cell.length_c   1.000
_cell.angle_alpha   90.00
_cell.angle_beta   90.00
_cell.angle_gamma   90.00
#
_symmetry.space_group_name_H-M   'P 1'
#
loop_
_entity.id
_entity.type
_entity.pdbx_description
1 polymer ?
#
loop_
_entity_poly.entity_id
_entity_poly.type
_entity_poly.pdbx_seq_one_letter_code
_entity_poly.pdbx_strand_id
1 'polypeptide(L)' 'MGDKGTLTTVEAVNATGVLKAVIDNPATGHVSVSAIDPYEHKMWIASREKANESPYYLTEILKSISIKY' A
#
# COMPACT_ATOMS: atom_id res chain seq x y z
N MET A 1 6.76 22.70 -12.94
CA MET A 1 6.77 22.05 -11.62
C MET A 1 6.26 20.64 -11.82
N GLY A 2 7.10 19.61 -11.66
CA GLY A 2 6.63 18.22 -11.75
C GLY A 2 5.90 17.85 -10.46
N ASP A 3 4.69 17.31 -10.58
CA ASP A 3 3.97 16.73 -9.45
C ASP A 3 4.83 15.63 -8.82
N LYS A 4 5.21 15.83 -7.55
CA LYS A 4 5.97 14.84 -6.79
C LYS A 4 5.07 13.62 -6.58
N GLY A 5 5.30 12.58 -7.36
CA GLY A 5 4.55 11.33 -7.29
C GLY A 5 5.24 10.30 -6.40
N THR A 6 4.48 9.31 -5.96
CA THR A 6 5.03 8.07 -5.41
C THR A 6 4.67 6.92 -6.34
N LEU A 7 5.67 6.13 -6.73
CA LEU A 7 5.51 4.93 -7.55
C LEU A 7 5.82 3.69 -6.71
N THR A 8 4.96 2.68 -6.79
CA THR A 8 5.19 1.35 -6.22
C THR A 8 4.78 0.30 -7.24
N THR A 9 5.55 -0.78 -7.40
CA THR A 9 5.19 -1.87 -8.31
C THR A 9 4.38 -2.95 -7.60
N VAL A 10 3.56 -3.69 -8.35
CA VAL A 10 2.77 -4.81 -7.83
C VAL A 10 3.69 -5.88 -7.24
N GLU A 11 4.82 -6.14 -7.88
CA GLU A 11 5.85 -7.09 -7.44
C GLU A 11 6.47 -6.65 -6.11
N ALA A 12 6.78 -5.36 -5.95
CA ALA A 12 7.36 -4.84 -4.71
C ALA A 12 6.40 -5.00 -3.53
N VAL A 13 5.09 -4.76 -3.74
CA VAL A 13 4.08 -4.99 -2.70
C VAL A 13 3.97 -6.47 -2.36
N ASN A 14 3.87 -7.34 -3.36
CA ASN A 14 3.74 -8.78 -3.14
C ASN A 14 4.98 -9.42 -2.50
N ALA A 15 6.18 -8.87 -2.74
CA ALA A 15 7.42 -9.31 -2.13
C ALA A 15 7.51 -9.01 -0.61
N THR A 16 6.66 -8.14 -0.08
CA THR A 16 6.63 -7.83 1.37
C THR A 16 6.19 -9.02 2.22
N GLY A 17 5.44 -9.96 1.64
CA GLY A 17 4.90 -11.13 2.36
C GLY A 17 3.79 -10.81 3.38
N VAL A 18 3.45 -9.53 3.57
CA VAL A 18 2.36 -9.08 4.47
C VAL A 18 1.29 -8.26 3.74
N LEU A 19 1.65 -7.67 2.59
CA LEU A 19 0.73 -7.00 1.68
C LEU A 19 0.58 -7.79 0.39
N LYS A 20 -0.58 -7.63 -0.24
CA LYS A 20 -0.90 -8.18 -1.56
C LYS A 20 -1.40 -7.06 -2.46
N ALA A 21 -0.83 -6.93 -3.64
CA ALA A 21 -1.31 -6.10 -4.72
C ALA A 21 -1.89 -6.97 -5.84
N VAL A 22 -3.09 -6.63 -6.31
CA VAL A 22 -3.75 -7.26 -7.46
C VAL A 22 -4.33 -6.21 -8.39
N ILE A 23 -4.23 -6.47 -9.70
CA ILE A 23 -4.97 -5.70 -10.69
C ILE A 23 -6.43 -6.16 -10.61
N ASP A 24 -7.30 -5.33 -10.04
CA ASP A 24 -8.72 -5.64 -9.87
C ASP A 24 -9.58 -5.18 -11.06
N ASN A 25 -9.07 -4.23 -11.86
CA ASN A 25 -9.64 -3.82 -13.12
C ASN A 25 -8.55 -3.78 -14.21
N PRO A 26 -8.43 -4.85 -15.02
CA PRO A 26 -7.45 -4.92 -16.10
C PRO A 26 -7.65 -3.86 -17.19
N ALA A 27 -8.88 -3.37 -17.38
CA ALA A 27 -9.19 -2.38 -18.42
C ALA A 27 -8.67 -0.98 -18.06
N THR A 28 -8.55 -0.66 -16.78
CA THR A 28 -8.01 0.62 -16.29
C THR A 28 -6.60 0.48 -15.70
N GLY A 29 -6.13 -0.75 -15.49
CA GLY A 29 -4.91 -1.02 -14.73
C GLY A 29 -5.03 -0.67 -13.24
N HIS A 30 -6.24 -0.58 -12.71
CA HIS A 30 -6.44 -0.29 -11.28
C HIS A 30 -5.88 -1.43 -10.44
N VAL A 31 -5.16 -1.06 -9.37
CA VAL A 31 -4.50 -2.00 -8.46
C VAL A 31 -5.09 -1.80 -7.07
N SER A 32 -5.59 -2.89 -6.49
CA SER A 32 -5.99 -2.96 -5.10
C SER A 32 -4.86 -3.53 -4.24
N VAL A 33 -4.58 -2.86 -3.12
CA VAL A 33 -3.62 -3.32 -2.11
C VAL A 33 -4.35 -3.67 -0.82
N SER A 34 -4.11 -4.87 -0.29
CA SER A 34 -4.69 -5.34 0.96
C SER A 34 -3.64 -6.07 1.80
N ALA A 35 -3.91 -6.22 3.11
CA ALA A 35 -3.07 -7.08 3.95
C ALA A 35 -3.43 -8.54 3.68
N ILE A 36 -2.43 -9.42 3.75
CA ILE A 36 -2.65 -10.87 3.61
C ILE A 36 -3.42 -11.41 4.81
N ASP A 37 -3.09 -10.93 6.01
CA ASP A 37 -3.80 -11.28 7.23
C ASP A 37 -5.09 -10.43 7.38
N PRO A 38 -6.28 -11.06 7.50
CA PRO A 38 -7.55 -10.33 7.63
C PRO A 38 -7.70 -9.52 8.92
N TYR A 39 -7.09 -9.94 10.02
CA TYR A 39 -7.07 -9.20 11.28
C TYR A 39 -6.22 -7.94 11.13
N GLU A 40 -5.01 -8.10 10.59
CA GLU A 40 -4.11 -7.00 10.28
C GLU A 40 -4.74 -6.00 9.31
N HIS A 41 -5.48 -6.49 8.31
CA HIS A 41 -6.19 -5.62 7.38
C HIS A 41 -7.23 -4.74 8.09
N LYS A 42 -8.01 -5.31 9.02
CA LYS A 42 -8.99 -4.54 9.80
C LYS A 42 -8.33 -3.50 10.68
N MET A 43 -7.25 -3.86 11.37
CA MET A 43 -6.49 -2.94 12.22
C MET A 43 -5.87 -1.81 11.40
N TRP A 44 -5.33 -2.14 10.24
CA TRP A 44 -4.76 -1.17 9.32
C TRP A 44 -5.81 -0.17 8.80
N ILE A 45 -6.97 -0.64 8.35
CA ILE A 45 -8.06 0.24 7.92
C ILE A 45 -8.59 1.09 9.09
N ALA A 46 -8.70 0.53 10.29
CA ALA A 46 -9.12 1.26 11.49
C ALA A 46 -8.12 2.37 11.88
N SER A 47 -6.83 2.20 11.58
CA SER A 47 -5.78 3.18 11.87
C SER A 47 -5.76 4.38 10.92
N ARG A 48 -6.56 4.38 9.85
CA ARG A 48 -6.48 5.35 8.74
C ARG A 48 -6.49 6.81 9.16
N GLU A 49 -7.23 7.15 10.22
CA GLU A 49 -7.36 8.53 10.71
C GLU A 49 -6.04 9.08 11.25
N LYS A 50 -5.16 8.19 11.73
CA LYS A 50 -3.84 8.53 12.29
C LYS A 50 -2.69 8.25 11.32
N ALA A 51 -2.96 7.90 10.06
CA ALA A 51 -1.95 7.43 9.10
C ALA A 51 -0.79 8.42 8.82
N ASN A 52 -1.00 9.71 9.09
CA ASN A 52 0.02 10.75 8.94
C ASN A 52 0.83 11.00 10.22
N GLU A 53 0.24 10.77 11.39
CA GLU A 53 0.85 11.06 12.71
C GLU A 53 1.50 9.82 13.33
N SER A 54 0.81 8.69 13.25
CA SER A 54 1.23 7.39 13.76
C SER A 54 0.76 6.32 12.78
N PRO A 55 1.49 6.12 11.67
CA PRO A 55 1.13 5.13 10.67
C PRO A 55 1.16 3.72 11.28
N TYR A 56 0.17 2.91 10.95
CA TYR A 56 0.25 1.47 11.20
C TYR A 56 1.42 0.86 10.41
N TYR A 57 2.04 -0.19 10.92
CA TYR A 57 3.28 -0.73 10.32
C TYR A 57 3.11 -1.12 8.84
N LEU A 58 1.91 -1.55 8.40
CA LEU A 58 1.63 -1.81 6.99
C LEU A 58 1.72 -0.56 6.10
N THR A 59 1.32 0.61 6.62
CA THR A 59 1.54 1.90 5.96
C THR A 59 3.03 2.22 5.89
N GLU A 60 3.81 1.92 6.93
CA GLU A 60 5.26 2.14 6.93
C GLU A 60 5.98 1.26 5.91
N ILE A 61 5.59 -0.01 5.82
CA ILE A 61 6.08 -0.94 4.80
C ILE A 61 5.75 -0.42 3.40
N LEU A 62 4.51 0.02 3.16
CA LEU A 62 4.14 0.55 1.85
C LEU A 62 4.94 1.82 1.50
N LYS A 63 5.17 2.70 2.48
CA LYS A 63 6.02 3.90 2.32
C LYS A 63 7.47 3.55 2.03
N SER A 64 8.04 2.50 2.64
CA SER A 64 9.46 2.14 2.47
C SER A 64 9.77 1.57 1.07
N ILE A 65 8.79 0.95 0.41
CA ILE A 65 8.92 0.43 -0.96
C ILE A 65 8.46 1.43 -2.04
N SER A 66 8.02 2.62 -1.63
CA SER A 66 7.56 3.67 -2.55
C SER A 66 8.73 4.54 -3.03
N ILE A 67 8.83 4.72 -4.34
CA ILE A 67 9.85 5.55 -5.00
C ILE A 67 9.26 6.94 -5.26
N LYS A 68 9.97 7.99 -4.86
CA LYS A 68 9.59 9.39 -5.16
C LYS A 68 10.21 9.81 -6.51
N TYR A 69 9.44 10.48 -7.36
CA TYR A 69 9.92 11.04 -8.64
C TYR A 69 9.38 12.44 -8.89
#